data_AF-A0A0D2APA5-F1
#
_entry.id   AF-A0A0D2APA5-F1
#
_cell.length_a   1.000
_cell.length_b   1.000
_cell.length_c   1.000
_cell.angle_alpha   90.00
_cell.angle_beta   90.00
_cell.angle_gamma   90.00
#
_symmetry.space_group_name_H-M   'P 1'
#
loop_
_entity.id
_entity.type
_entity.pdbx_description
1 polymer ?
#
loop_
_entity_poly.entity_id
_entity_poly.type
_entity_poly.pdbx_seq_one_letter_code
_entity_poly.pdbx_strand_id
1 'polypeptide(L)'
;MAEWNQLRAGLDPPTPTLREALQNLYIDKRLLPGMGEFSHILLIHGLFHRTWEVEVMVTQSISHFEPSAQKQASDDLQPKLPIWPPGVPFFSRWRNAACDCLDLLHWSANATIGAASGIEHPTVLHLHLARIVLLTPLNDIVLYSHYLIRSSGEATRLFPSVSSTEAEEHRQLIQRWAIQDQYKARLAAIHAGVVFWHVRLYSINGFYESTAVALAALVFWALSAFSPKKPKLRKVGDEEGTSPPSLDICDIILIDRPTDDELVQQFVRQGHAMRANMTGVGDLFGPKGARKVLAEGQKLLLTLSSWRGITDYWLRVLNRLEKVTAAAGLGSQPAEVAIAAVE
;
A
#
# COMPACT_ATOMS: atom_id res chain seq x y z
N MET A 1 -23.54 18.17 -39.36
CA MET A 1 -22.20 18.81 -39.18
C MET A 1 -22.27 20.14 -38.44
N ALA A 2 -23.21 21.04 -38.76
CA ALA A 2 -23.35 22.33 -38.05
C ALA A 2 -23.67 22.20 -36.55
N GLU A 3 -24.51 21.24 -36.18
CA GLU A 3 -24.93 20.97 -34.79
C GLU A 3 -23.78 20.45 -33.90
N TRP A 4 -22.94 19.56 -34.44
CA TRP A 4 -21.71 19.08 -33.78
C TRP A 4 -20.67 20.19 -33.57
N ASN A 5 -20.58 21.13 -34.52
CA ASN A 5 -19.68 22.27 -34.40
C ASN A 5 -20.20 23.31 -33.40
N GLN A 6 -21.52 23.50 -33.28
CA GLN A 6 -22.13 24.32 -32.23
C GLN A 6 -21.96 23.71 -30.84
N LEU A 7 -22.13 22.39 -30.71
CA LEU A 7 -21.80 21.67 -29.47
C LEU A 7 -20.31 21.84 -29.12
N ARG A 8 -19.41 21.70 -30.10
CA ARG A 8 -17.96 21.89 -29.91
C ARG A 8 -17.58 23.34 -29.54
N ALA A 9 -18.25 24.33 -30.12
CA ALA A 9 -18.01 25.75 -29.84
C ALA A 9 -18.61 26.22 -28.50
N GLY A 10 -19.58 25.47 -27.94
CA GLY A 10 -20.17 25.70 -26.62
C GLY A 10 -19.55 24.86 -25.50
N LEU A 11 -18.53 24.04 -25.79
CA LEU A 11 -17.77 23.33 -24.76
C LEU A 11 -16.79 24.30 -24.10
N ASP A 12 -16.78 24.26 -22.76
CA ASP A 12 -15.83 24.84 -21.82
C ASP A 12 -14.35 24.74 -22.27
N PRO A 13 -13.42 25.50 -21.65
CA PRO A 13 -12.00 25.57 -22.05
C PRO A 13 -11.39 24.23 -22.48
N PRO A 14 -10.42 24.26 -23.42
CA PRO A 14 -9.86 23.05 -24.01
C PRO A 14 -9.48 22.03 -22.94
N THR A 15 -9.87 20.76 -23.17
CA THR A 15 -9.57 19.67 -22.24
C THR A 15 -8.08 19.69 -21.90
N PRO A 16 -7.71 19.86 -20.61
CA PRO A 16 -6.32 20.00 -20.24
C PRO A 16 -5.57 18.70 -20.53
N THR A 17 -4.31 18.82 -20.90
CA THR A 17 -3.41 17.68 -20.98
C THR A 17 -3.20 17.07 -19.60
N LEU A 18 -2.82 15.78 -19.55
CA LEU A 18 -2.48 15.12 -18.28
C LEU A 18 -1.37 15.89 -17.52
N ARG A 19 -0.41 16.46 -18.25
CA ARG A 19 0.67 17.28 -17.67
C ARG A 19 0.13 18.53 -16.98
N GLU A 20 -0.72 19.30 -17.66
CA GLU A 20 -1.31 20.53 -17.10
C GLU A 20 -2.18 20.23 -15.89
N ALA A 21 -2.97 19.17 -15.95
CA ALA A 21 -3.83 18.75 -14.85
C ALA A 21 -3.00 18.27 -13.63
N LEU A 22 -1.94 17.48 -13.84
CA LEU A 22 -1.01 17.10 -12.78
C LEU A 22 -0.29 18.31 -12.18
N GLN A 23 0.10 19.29 -13.01
CA GLN A 23 0.71 20.53 -12.56
C GLN A 23 -0.24 21.33 -11.65
N ASN A 24 -1.50 21.48 -12.05
CA ASN A 24 -2.52 22.14 -11.23
C ASN A 24 -2.74 21.40 -9.89
N LEU A 25 -2.72 20.08 -9.88
CA LEU A 25 -2.82 19.30 -8.63
C LEU A 25 -1.59 19.51 -7.73
N TYR A 26 -0.37 19.35 -8.27
CA TYR A 26 0.84 19.42 -7.46
C TYR A 26 1.17 20.82 -6.97
N ILE A 27 1.02 21.83 -7.85
CA ILE A 27 1.46 23.21 -7.62
C ILE A 27 0.30 24.05 -7.09
N ASP A 28 -0.80 24.12 -7.85
CA ASP A 28 -1.92 25.01 -7.53
C ASP A 28 -2.89 24.41 -6.50
N LYS A 29 -2.67 23.15 -6.09
CA LYS A 29 -3.51 22.38 -5.16
C LYS A 29 -4.99 22.41 -5.55
N ARG A 30 -5.26 22.33 -6.86
CA ARG A 30 -6.60 22.48 -7.42
C ARG A 30 -6.92 21.39 -8.43
N LEU A 31 -8.09 20.77 -8.27
CA LEU A 31 -8.69 19.94 -9.29
C LEU A 31 -9.39 20.83 -10.32
N LEU A 32 -9.06 20.65 -11.61
CA LEU A 32 -9.70 21.41 -12.68
C LEU A 32 -11.16 20.94 -12.87
N PRO A 33 -12.10 21.87 -13.12
CA PRO A 33 -13.52 21.53 -13.29
C PRO A 33 -13.76 20.76 -14.59
N GLY A 34 -14.93 20.12 -14.69
CA GLY A 34 -15.38 19.46 -15.93
C GLY A 34 -14.70 18.12 -16.24
N MET A 35 -13.89 17.60 -15.32
CA MET A 35 -13.25 16.29 -15.47
C MET A 35 -14.20 15.16 -15.06
N GLY A 36 -14.31 14.14 -15.91
CA GLY A 36 -15.06 12.92 -15.60
C GLY A 36 -14.22 11.88 -14.85
N GLU A 37 -14.86 10.82 -14.38
CA GLU A 37 -14.22 9.77 -13.59
C GLU A 37 -13.03 9.09 -14.29
N PHE A 38 -13.10 8.91 -15.60
CA PHE A 38 -11.97 8.37 -16.36
C PHE A 38 -10.74 9.29 -16.30
N SER A 39 -10.93 10.61 -16.39
CA SER A 39 -9.85 11.59 -16.24
C SER A 39 -9.26 11.56 -14.83
N HIS A 40 -10.09 11.38 -13.79
CA HIS A 40 -9.60 11.19 -12.43
C HIS A 40 -8.75 9.92 -12.30
N ILE A 41 -9.15 8.80 -12.91
CA ILE A 41 -8.32 7.57 -12.95
C ILE A 41 -6.98 7.85 -13.63
N LEU A 42 -6.95 8.56 -14.76
CA LEU A 42 -5.69 8.93 -15.41
C LEU A 42 -4.80 9.81 -14.52
N LEU A 43 -5.39 10.75 -13.76
CA LEU A 43 -4.66 11.58 -12.81
C LEU A 43 -4.07 10.75 -11.67
N ILE A 44 -4.84 9.82 -11.10
CA ILE A 44 -4.37 8.90 -10.06
C ILE A 44 -3.14 8.13 -10.54
N HIS A 45 -3.21 7.57 -11.76
CA HIS A 45 -2.08 6.86 -12.36
C HIS A 45 -0.89 7.78 -12.64
N GLY A 46 -1.14 9.00 -13.11
CA GLY A 46 -0.09 10.01 -13.29
C GLY A 46 0.63 10.40 -12.00
N LEU A 47 -0.08 10.48 -10.87
CA LEU A 47 0.48 10.85 -9.57
C LEU A 47 1.50 9.81 -9.06
N PHE A 48 1.14 8.51 -9.05
CA PHE A 48 2.07 7.49 -8.60
C PHE A 48 3.16 7.18 -9.62
N HIS A 49 2.89 7.31 -10.92
CA HIS A 49 3.93 7.21 -11.95
C HIS A 49 5.00 8.30 -11.77
N ARG A 50 4.57 9.55 -11.51
CA ARG A 50 5.52 10.64 -11.26
C ARG A 50 6.35 10.40 -10.00
N THR A 51 5.76 9.78 -8.98
CA THR A 51 6.50 9.43 -7.76
C THR A 51 7.54 8.33 -8.02
N TRP A 52 7.23 7.33 -8.87
CA TRP A 52 8.21 6.33 -9.31
C TRP A 52 9.38 6.94 -10.10
N GLU A 53 9.12 7.90 -10.98
CA GLU A 53 10.20 8.61 -11.69
C GLU A 53 11.16 9.30 -10.71
N VAL A 54 10.62 9.91 -9.65
CA VAL A 54 11.43 10.52 -8.58
C VAL A 54 12.18 9.46 -7.79
N GLU A 55 11.57 8.32 -7.51
CA GLU A 55 12.22 7.18 -6.85
C GLU A 55 13.44 6.69 -7.63
N VAL A 56 13.27 6.46 -8.93
CA VAL A 56 14.32 6.05 -9.85
C VAL A 56 15.45 7.09 -9.85
N MET A 57 15.10 8.37 -9.93
CA MET A 57 16.09 9.46 -9.90
C MET A 57 16.88 9.49 -8.59
N VAL A 58 16.25 9.30 -7.42
CA VAL A 58 17.00 9.36 -6.14
C VAL A 58 17.80 8.08 -5.86
N THR A 59 17.41 6.95 -6.43
CA THR A 59 18.08 5.65 -6.21
C THR A 59 19.23 5.38 -7.19
N GLN A 60 19.22 6.01 -8.37
CA GLN A 60 20.29 5.87 -9.34
C GLN A 60 21.51 6.71 -8.98
N SER A 61 22.66 6.07 -8.74
CA SER A 61 23.91 6.77 -8.43
C SER A 61 24.29 7.82 -9.48
N ILE A 62 24.05 7.52 -10.76
CA ILE A 62 24.36 8.42 -11.87
C ILE A 62 23.50 9.70 -11.87
N SER A 63 22.31 9.69 -11.26
CA SER A 63 21.47 10.88 -11.16
C SER A 63 22.02 11.92 -10.19
N HIS A 64 22.93 11.53 -9.29
CA HIS A 64 23.65 12.43 -8.39
C HIS A 64 24.97 12.93 -8.98
N PHE A 65 25.37 12.40 -10.13
CA PHE A 65 26.58 12.81 -10.82
C PHE A 65 26.32 14.09 -11.62
N GLU A 66 27.20 15.07 -11.46
CA GLU A 66 27.21 16.28 -12.28
C GLU A 66 28.19 16.11 -13.45
N PRO A 67 27.71 16.03 -14.71
CA PRO A 67 28.58 15.84 -15.85
C PRO A 67 29.56 17.00 -16.03
N SER A 68 30.84 16.68 -16.24
CA SER A 68 31.86 17.67 -16.56
C SER A 68 32.61 17.31 -17.85
N ALA A 69 33.26 18.30 -18.47
CA ALA A 69 34.12 18.07 -19.64
C ALA A 69 35.42 17.33 -19.29
N GLN A 70 35.75 17.20 -18.00
CA GLN A 70 36.95 16.51 -17.53
C GLN A 70 36.69 15.01 -17.38
N LYS A 71 37.70 14.19 -17.70
CA LYS A 71 37.62 12.75 -17.49
C LYS A 71 37.59 12.47 -15.98
N GLN A 72 36.47 11.93 -15.49
CA GLN A 72 36.29 11.55 -14.10
C GLN A 72 36.41 10.02 -13.96
N ALA A 73 36.93 9.55 -12.83
CA ALA A 73 37.06 8.12 -12.56
C ALA A 73 35.69 7.51 -12.26
N SER A 74 35.38 6.35 -12.85
CA SER A 74 34.11 5.66 -12.63
C SER A 74 33.98 5.05 -11.23
N ASP A 75 35.10 4.84 -10.53
CA ASP A 75 35.12 4.22 -9.20
C ASP A 75 34.55 5.14 -8.11
N ASP A 76 34.49 6.45 -8.35
CA ASP A 76 33.88 7.43 -7.43
C ASP A 76 32.34 7.37 -7.42
N LEU A 77 31.71 6.69 -8.40
CA LEU A 77 30.26 6.57 -8.53
C LEU A 77 29.66 5.36 -7.79
N GLN A 78 30.48 4.58 -7.07
CA GLN A 78 29.99 3.39 -6.38
C GLN A 78 28.90 3.74 -5.35
N PRO A 79 27.71 3.12 -5.42
CA PRO A 79 26.68 3.33 -4.42
C PRO A 79 27.17 2.83 -3.05
N LYS A 80 27.30 3.76 -2.10
CA LYS A 80 27.49 3.43 -0.69
C LYS A 80 26.15 2.97 -0.14
N LEU A 81 25.89 1.65 -0.19
CA LEU A 81 24.69 0.96 0.30
C LEU A 81 23.42 1.20 -0.53
N PRO A 82 22.43 0.28 -0.51
CA PRO A 82 21.15 0.51 -1.17
C PRO A 82 20.45 1.72 -0.54
N ILE A 83 20.14 2.71 -1.39
CA ILE A 83 19.43 3.93 -0.99
C ILE A 83 18.01 3.54 -0.59
N TRP A 84 17.60 3.96 0.61
CA TRP A 84 16.22 3.80 1.08
C TRP A 84 15.42 5.04 0.74
N PRO A 85 14.54 5.01 -0.29
CA PRO A 85 13.89 6.23 -0.78
C PRO A 85 13.09 6.96 0.29
N PRO A 86 12.31 6.29 1.17
CA PRO A 86 11.60 6.97 2.25
C PRO A 86 12.50 7.74 3.22
N GLY A 87 13.78 7.36 3.33
CA GLY A 87 14.79 8.08 4.11
C GLY A 87 15.36 9.32 3.41
N VAL A 88 15.16 9.46 2.10
CA VAL A 88 15.60 10.63 1.33
C VAL A 88 14.55 11.75 1.46
N PRO A 89 14.89 12.92 2.04
CA PRO A 89 13.92 13.98 2.29
C PRO A 89 13.19 14.47 1.02
N PHE A 90 13.90 14.52 -0.12
CA PHE A 90 13.31 14.91 -1.40
C PHE A 90 12.21 13.94 -1.83
N PHE A 91 12.49 12.64 -1.82
CA PHE A 91 11.50 11.61 -2.15
C PHE A 91 10.32 11.62 -1.17
N SER A 92 10.59 11.72 0.14
CA SER A 92 9.54 11.78 1.16
C SER A 92 8.56 12.94 0.94
N ARG A 93 9.06 14.13 0.55
CA ARG A 93 8.21 15.27 0.17
C ARG A 93 7.36 14.99 -1.06
N TRP A 94 7.93 14.37 -2.11
CA TRP A 94 7.17 13.98 -3.30
C TRP A 94 6.07 12.96 -2.99
N ARG A 95 6.39 11.93 -2.22
CA ARG A 95 5.43 10.90 -1.78
C ARG A 95 4.27 11.51 -0.97
N ASN A 96 4.57 12.44 -0.06
CA ASN A 96 3.54 13.15 0.71
C ASN A 96 2.70 14.04 -0.19
N ALA A 97 3.33 14.85 -1.07
CA ALA A 97 2.61 15.72 -2.00
C ALA A 97 1.69 14.93 -2.95
N ALA A 98 2.10 13.72 -3.37
CA ALA A 98 1.25 12.83 -4.16
C ALA A 98 0.01 12.37 -3.36
N CYS A 99 0.18 12.04 -2.07
CA CYS A 99 -0.96 11.71 -1.20
C CYS A 99 -1.90 12.91 -1.03
N ASP A 100 -1.37 14.12 -0.83
CA ASP A 100 -2.19 15.34 -0.74
C ASP A 100 -3.01 15.57 -2.02
N CYS A 101 -2.42 15.31 -3.20
CA CYS A 101 -3.14 15.36 -4.47
C CYS A 101 -4.24 14.29 -4.56
N LEU A 102 -4.00 13.08 -4.03
CA LEU A 102 -5.02 12.05 -3.95
C LEU A 102 -6.14 12.42 -2.96
N ASP A 103 -5.88 13.23 -1.95
CA ASP A 103 -6.91 13.74 -1.03
C ASP A 103 -7.85 14.73 -1.74
N LEU A 104 -7.32 15.62 -2.58
CA LEU A 104 -8.14 16.50 -3.44
C LEU A 104 -9.09 15.71 -4.34
N LEU A 105 -8.56 14.66 -4.99
CA LEU A 105 -9.37 13.77 -5.83
C LEU A 105 -10.39 12.97 -5.01
N HIS A 106 -10.02 12.57 -3.80
CA HIS A 106 -10.91 11.82 -2.91
C HIS A 106 -12.04 12.70 -2.34
N TRP A 107 -11.79 13.98 -2.04
CA TRP A 107 -12.84 14.92 -1.68
C TRP A 107 -13.86 15.10 -2.82
N SER A 108 -13.38 15.19 -4.07
CA SER A 108 -14.26 15.21 -5.23
C SER A 108 -15.08 13.92 -5.36
N ALA A 109 -14.46 12.75 -5.16
CA ALA A 109 -15.17 11.47 -5.17
C ALA A 109 -16.23 11.40 -4.05
N ASN A 110 -15.89 11.84 -2.84
CA ASN A 110 -16.83 11.88 -1.71
C ASN A 110 -18.04 12.78 -1.99
N ALA A 111 -17.87 13.90 -2.69
CA ALA A 111 -19.00 14.72 -3.12
C ALA A 111 -19.93 13.96 -4.06
N THR A 112 -19.38 13.23 -5.04
CA THR A 112 -20.14 12.35 -5.94
C THR A 112 -20.86 11.23 -5.19
N ILE A 113 -20.19 10.58 -4.24
CA ILE A 113 -20.76 9.51 -3.40
C ILE A 113 -21.91 10.05 -2.55
N GLY A 114 -21.74 11.23 -1.95
CA GLY A 114 -22.79 11.91 -1.19
C GLY A 114 -24.03 12.18 -2.04
N ALA A 115 -23.84 12.67 -3.27
CA ALA A 115 -24.93 12.85 -4.23
C ALA A 115 -25.57 11.52 -4.66
N ALA A 116 -24.78 10.44 -4.70
CA ALA A 116 -25.22 9.09 -5.03
C ALA A 116 -25.73 8.28 -3.82
N SER A 117 -26.12 8.95 -2.72
CA SER A 117 -26.66 8.30 -1.51
C SER A 117 -25.74 7.23 -0.90
N GLY A 118 -24.43 7.43 -0.98
CA GLY A 118 -23.43 6.54 -0.40
C GLY A 118 -22.92 5.43 -1.33
N ILE A 119 -23.37 5.37 -2.58
CA ILE A 119 -22.84 4.40 -3.56
C ILE A 119 -21.45 4.82 -4.02
N GLU A 120 -20.44 3.99 -3.75
CA GLU A 120 -19.08 4.22 -4.22
C GLU A 120 -18.94 3.84 -5.70
N HIS A 121 -18.27 4.70 -6.46
CA HIS A 121 -17.92 4.46 -7.85
C HIS A 121 -16.48 3.91 -7.99
N PRO A 122 -16.13 3.30 -9.13
CA PRO A 122 -14.83 2.64 -9.34
C PRO A 122 -13.57 3.45 -8.99
N THR A 123 -13.60 4.76 -9.18
CA THR A 123 -12.47 5.67 -8.89
C THR A 123 -12.03 5.59 -7.44
N VAL A 124 -12.94 5.30 -6.51
CA VAL A 124 -12.64 5.13 -5.07
C VAL A 124 -11.65 3.99 -4.86
N LEU A 125 -11.83 2.85 -5.53
CA LEU A 125 -10.87 1.74 -5.45
C LEU A 125 -9.49 2.16 -5.97
N HIS A 126 -9.44 2.88 -7.09
CA HIS A 126 -8.19 3.39 -7.65
C HIS A 126 -7.49 4.36 -6.69
N LEU A 127 -8.24 5.23 -6.00
CA LEU A 127 -7.70 6.16 -5.00
C LEU A 127 -7.05 5.43 -3.83
N HIS A 128 -7.67 4.37 -3.33
CA HIS A 128 -7.10 3.58 -2.24
C HIS A 128 -5.93 2.71 -2.71
N LEU A 129 -6.05 2.08 -3.88
CA LEU A 129 -4.97 1.30 -4.48
C LEU A 129 -3.73 2.16 -4.74
N ALA A 130 -3.89 3.39 -5.24
CA ALA A 130 -2.77 4.30 -5.44
C ALA A 130 -2.05 4.66 -4.14
N ARG A 131 -2.78 4.83 -3.04
CA ARG A 131 -2.15 5.02 -1.72
C ARG A 131 -1.40 3.78 -1.26
N ILE A 132 -1.91 2.57 -1.52
CA ILE A 132 -1.16 1.34 -1.26
C ILE A 132 0.15 1.33 -2.06
N VAL A 133 0.09 1.66 -3.36
CA VAL A 133 1.25 1.74 -4.26
C VAL A 133 2.29 2.74 -3.76
N LEU A 134 1.87 3.93 -3.33
CA LEU A 134 2.77 4.98 -2.86
C LEU A 134 3.40 4.70 -1.50
N LEU A 135 2.69 3.96 -0.64
CA LEU A 135 3.05 3.81 0.78
C LEU A 135 3.68 2.46 1.12
N THR A 136 3.79 1.55 0.16
CA THR A 136 4.23 0.16 0.39
C THR A 136 5.30 -0.26 -0.60
N PRO A 137 6.34 -1.01 -0.17
CA PRO A 137 7.29 -1.67 -1.08
C PRO A 137 6.65 -2.88 -1.77
N LEU A 138 5.63 -2.65 -2.62
CA LEU A 138 4.83 -3.73 -3.22
C LEU A 138 5.68 -4.70 -4.05
N ASN A 139 6.65 -4.18 -4.80
CA ASN A 139 7.51 -5.02 -5.63
C ASN A 139 8.32 -6.00 -4.76
N ASP A 140 8.92 -5.52 -3.67
CA ASP A 140 9.65 -6.35 -2.72
C ASP A 140 8.76 -7.40 -2.06
N ILE A 141 7.54 -7.01 -1.64
CA ILE A 141 6.56 -7.95 -1.06
C ILE A 141 6.20 -9.06 -2.05
N VAL A 142 5.90 -8.69 -3.30
CA VAL A 142 5.54 -9.66 -4.35
C VAL A 142 6.71 -10.59 -4.66
N LEU A 143 7.91 -10.04 -4.89
CA LEU A 143 9.11 -10.83 -5.21
C LEU A 143 9.52 -11.75 -4.06
N TYR A 144 9.46 -11.27 -2.82
CA TYR A 144 9.72 -12.09 -1.64
C TYR A 144 8.67 -13.20 -1.49
N SER A 145 7.39 -12.91 -1.73
CA SER A 145 6.33 -13.94 -1.70
C SER A 145 6.57 -15.04 -2.75
N HIS A 146 7.00 -14.66 -3.95
CA HIS A 146 7.34 -15.59 -5.01
C HIS A 146 8.54 -16.47 -4.65
N TYR A 147 9.58 -15.87 -4.04
CA TYR A 147 10.72 -16.62 -3.52
C TYR A 147 10.28 -17.68 -2.51
N LEU A 148 9.48 -17.29 -1.50
CA LEU A 148 8.96 -18.21 -0.48
C LEU A 148 8.20 -19.38 -1.10
N ILE A 149 7.30 -19.11 -2.05
CA ILE A 149 6.54 -20.15 -2.77
C ILE A 149 7.46 -21.10 -3.54
N ARG A 150 8.49 -20.58 -4.21
CA ARG A 150 9.43 -21.42 -4.98
C ARG A 150 10.32 -22.26 -4.08
N SER A 151 10.76 -21.70 -2.96
CA SER A 151 11.64 -22.36 -1.99
C SER A 151 10.99 -23.55 -1.28
N SER A 152 9.66 -23.58 -1.18
CA SER A 152 8.91 -24.64 -0.50
C SER A 152 8.75 -25.94 -1.32
N GLY A 153 9.51 -26.10 -2.41
CA GLY A 153 9.44 -27.27 -3.29
C GLY A 153 8.20 -27.29 -4.20
N GLU A 154 7.34 -26.27 -4.12
CA GLU A 154 6.17 -26.12 -4.98
C GLU A 154 6.59 -25.54 -6.34
N ALA A 155 7.21 -26.40 -7.16
CA ALA A 155 7.81 -26.05 -8.45
C ALA A 155 6.78 -25.50 -9.44
N THR A 156 6.69 -24.16 -9.51
CA THR A 156 5.86 -23.49 -10.49
C THR A 156 6.72 -22.50 -11.28
N ARG A 157 6.94 -22.79 -12.57
CA ARG A 157 7.61 -21.87 -13.51
C ARG A 157 6.85 -20.54 -13.73
N LEU A 158 5.67 -20.37 -13.11
CA LEU A 158 4.81 -19.20 -13.25
C LEU A 158 5.33 -17.95 -12.51
N PHE A 159 6.25 -18.11 -11.55
CA PHE A 159 6.77 -16.99 -10.76
C PHE A 159 8.21 -16.65 -11.15
N PRO A 160 8.59 -15.36 -11.18
CA PRO A 160 9.97 -14.94 -11.38
C PRO A 160 10.94 -15.70 -10.45
N SER A 161 12.12 -16.04 -10.97
CA SER A 161 13.18 -16.62 -10.15
C SER A 161 13.88 -15.48 -9.41
N VAL A 162 13.89 -15.56 -8.09
CA VAL A 162 14.60 -14.64 -7.19
C VAL A 162 15.65 -15.47 -6.46
N SER A 163 16.90 -15.02 -6.46
CA SER A 163 17.98 -15.69 -5.74
C SER A 163 17.81 -15.55 -4.22
N SER A 164 18.51 -16.38 -3.44
CA SER A 164 18.44 -16.28 -1.97
C SER A 164 18.98 -14.94 -1.45
N THR A 165 19.98 -14.36 -2.14
CA THR A 165 20.56 -13.06 -1.77
C THR A 165 19.57 -11.93 -2.03
N GLU A 166 19.00 -11.86 -3.24
CA GLU A 166 17.96 -10.85 -3.57
C GLU A 166 16.74 -10.99 -2.66
N ALA A 167 16.35 -12.22 -2.31
CA ALA A 167 15.23 -12.44 -1.40
C ALA A 167 15.49 -11.87 0.00
N GLU A 168 16.72 -11.96 0.51
CA GLU A 168 17.07 -11.36 1.81
C GLU A 168 17.07 -9.83 1.72
N GLU A 169 17.48 -9.23 0.60
CA GLU A 169 17.39 -7.78 0.37
C GLU A 169 15.92 -7.32 0.40
N HIS A 170 15.04 -7.98 -0.34
CA HIS A 170 13.60 -7.71 -0.30
C HIS A 170 13.03 -7.85 1.12
N ARG A 171 13.42 -8.92 1.83
CA ARG A 171 13.00 -9.15 3.23
C ARG A 171 13.40 -8.00 4.14
N GLN A 172 14.65 -7.52 4.03
CA GLN A 172 15.15 -6.39 4.82
C GLN A 172 14.41 -5.08 4.51
N LEU A 173 14.09 -4.81 3.24
CA LEU A 173 13.31 -3.64 2.84
C LEU A 173 11.88 -3.68 3.40
N ILE A 174 11.22 -4.84 3.36
CA ILE A 174 9.89 -5.04 3.94
C ILE A 174 9.92 -4.83 5.46
N GLN A 175 10.92 -5.40 6.14
CA GLN A 175 11.11 -5.22 7.58
C GLN A 175 11.35 -3.75 7.94
N ARG A 176 12.18 -3.06 7.14
CA ARG A 176 12.46 -1.63 7.32
C ARG A 176 11.20 -0.79 7.13
N TRP A 177 10.37 -1.09 6.13
CA TRP A 177 9.07 -0.45 5.93
C TRP A 177 8.15 -0.64 7.16
N ALA A 178 8.01 -1.87 7.65
CA ALA A 178 7.12 -2.18 8.77
C ALA A 178 7.56 -1.51 10.09
N ILE A 179 8.86 -1.32 10.31
CA ILE A 179 9.42 -0.82 11.57
C ILE A 179 9.78 0.67 11.49
N GLN A 180 10.58 1.07 10.51
CA GLN A 180 11.12 2.43 10.40
C GLN A 180 10.15 3.38 9.69
N ASP A 181 9.36 2.91 8.72
CA ASP A 181 8.32 3.68 8.03
C ASP A 181 6.90 3.32 8.54
N GLN A 182 6.83 2.88 9.81
CA GLN A 182 5.66 2.28 10.43
C GLN A 182 4.37 3.12 10.33
N TYR A 183 4.47 4.45 10.32
CA TYR A 183 3.31 5.34 10.18
C TYR A 183 2.69 5.20 8.79
N LYS A 184 3.52 5.18 7.74
CA LYS A 184 3.06 4.95 6.37
C LYS A 184 2.63 3.51 6.16
N ALA A 185 3.29 2.54 6.80
CA ALA A 185 2.88 1.15 6.76
C ALA A 185 1.47 0.92 7.34
N ARG A 186 1.16 1.53 8.49
CA ARG A 186 -0.18 1.49 9.10
C ARG A 186 -1.21 2.24 8.26
N LEU A 187 -0.85 3.39 7.69
CA LEU A 187 -1.73 4.13 6.77
C LEU A 187 -2.04 3.31 5.50
N ALA A 188 -1.05 2.61 4.94
CA ALA A 188 -1.26 1.70 3.81
C ALA A 188 -2.23 0.57 4.16
N ALA A 189 -2.17 0.04 5.39
CA ALA A 189 -3.08 -1.00 5.87
C ALA A 189 -4.54 -0.51 5.98
N ILE A 190 -4.76 0.76 6.34
CA ILE A 190 -6.11 1.36 6.31
C ILE A 190 -6.65 1.33 4.87
N HIS A 191 -5.87 1.78 3.90
CA HIS A 191 -6.30 1.75 2.49
C HIS A 191 -6.47 0.33 1.94
N ALA A 192 -5.64 -0.62 2.38
CA ALA A 192 -5.83 -2.04 2.06
C ALA A 192 -7.16 -2.58 2.61
N GLY A 193 -7.56 -2.15 3.80
CA GLY A 193 -8.85 -2.50 4.39
C GLY A 193 -10.02 -1.89 3.63
N VAL A 194 -9.90 -0.63 3.20
CA VAL A 194 -10.92 0.01 2.35
C VAL A 194 -11.02 -0.67 0.98
N VAL A 195 -9.92 -1.16 0.40
CA VAL A 195 -9.98 -2.00 -0.83
C VAL A 195 -10.85 -3.25 -0.61
N PHE A 196 -10.68 -3.95 0.52
CA PHE A 196 -11.53 -5.09 0.85
C PHE A 196 -13.01 -4.69 1.03
N TRP A 197 -13.26 -3.57 1.73
CA TRP A 197 -14.60 -3.02 1.92
C TRP A 197 -15.28 -2.69 0.60
N HIS A 198 -14.62 -1.91 -0.26
CA HIS A 198 -15.12 -1.48 -1.55
C HIS A 198 -15.49 -2.67 -2.43
N VAL A 199 -14.58 -3.64 -2.59
CA VAL A 199 -14.83 -4.80 -3.46
C VAL A 199 -15.96 -5.67 -2.93
N ARG A 200 -16.15 -5.78 -1.61
CA ARG A 200 -17.27 -6.56 -1.03
C ARG A 200 -18.64 -5.96 -1.33
N LEU A 201 -18.74 -4.64 -1.52
CA LEU A 201 -20.03 -3.94 -1.62
C LEU A 201 -20.31 -3.32 -2.99
N TYR A 202 -19.27 -2.82 -3.65
CA TYR A 202 -19.38 -1.96 -4.83
C TYR A 202 -18.60 -2.49 -6.03
N SER A 203 -18.09 -3.73 -5.97
CA SER A 203 -17.40 -4.37 -7.09
C SER A 203 -18.25 -4.32 -8.36
N ILE A 204 -17.61 -3.92 -9.44
CA ILE A 204 -18.17 -3.97 -10.80
C ILE A 204 -17.52 -5.09 -11.62
N ASN A 205 -16.77 -5.99 -10.96
CA ASN A 205 -15.93 -7.02 -11.58
C ASN A 205 -14.94 -6.42 -12.62
N GLY A 206 -14.33 -5.28 -12.29
CA GLY A 206 -13.29 -4.66 -13.10
C GLY A 206 -11.99 -5.50 -13.17
N PHE A 207 -11.24 -5.39 -14.27
CA PHE A 207 -10.01 -6.19 -14.47
C PHE A 207 -8.92 -5.91 -13.42
N TYR A 208 -8.95 -4.73 -12.80
CA TYR A 208 -8.00 -4.29 -11.79
C TYR A 208 -8.35 -4.79 -10.38
N GLU A 209 -9.61 -5.21 -10.12
CA GLU A 209 -10.09 -5.53 -8.77
C GLU A 209 -9.37 -6.75 -8.19
N SER A 210 -9.18 -7.81 -8.99
CA SER A 210 -8.47 -9.01 -8.52
C SER A 210 -7.03 -8.69 -8.10
N THR A 211 -6.34 -7.83 -8.85
CA THR A 211 -5.00 -7.36 -8.49
C THR A 211 -5.04 -6.47 -7.26
N ALA A 212 -6.02 -5.57 -7.13
CA ALA A 212 -6.17 -4.70 -5.97
C ALA A 212 -6.36 -5.52 -4.68
N VAL A 213 -7.25 -6.52 -4.69
CA VAL A 213 -7.50 -7.42 -3.55
C VAL A 213 -6.24 -8.20 -3.18
N ALA A 214 -5.54 -8.74 -4.17
CA ALA A 214 -4.33 -9.52 -3.93
C ALA A 214 -3.21 -8.68 -3.31
N LEU A 215 -2.97 -7.48 -3.84
CA LEU A 215 -1.97 -6.55 -3.30
C LEU A 215 -2.34 -6.10 -1.89
N ALA A 216 -3.61 -5.79 -1.62
CA ALA A 216 -4.09 -5.48 -0.28
C ALA A 216 -3.88 -6.64 0.70
N ALA A 217 -4.16 -7.88 0.28
CA ALA A 217 -3.91 -9.07 1.09
C ALA A 217 -2.41 -9.27 1.39
N LEU A 218 -1.55 -9.02 0.40
CA LEU A 218 -0.10 -9.09 0.54
C LEU A 218 0.46 -8.00 1.46
N VAL A 219 -0.08 -6.77 1.40
CA VAL A 219 0.24 -5.67 2.33
C VAL A 219 -0.05 -6.09 3.76
N PHE A 220 -1.25 -6.63 4.02
CA PHE A 220 -1.62 -7.10 5.35
C PHE A 220 -0.76 -8.28 5.81
N TRP A 221 -0.48 -9.23 4.93
CA TRP A 221 0.42 -10.36 5.23
C TRP A 221 1.81 -9.88 5.63
N ALA A 222 2.41 -8.99 4.83
CA ALA A 222 3.72 -8.43 5.09
C ALA A 222 3.72 -7.63 6.40
N LEU A 223 2.75 -6.72 6.57
CA LEU A 223 2.67 -5.92 7.79
C LEU A 223 2.52 -6.80 9.04
N SER A 224 1.67 -7.84 8.98
CA SER A 224 1.49 -8.79 10.07
C SER A 224 2.75 -9.61 10.36
N ALA A 225 3.43 -10.09 9.32
CA ALA A 225 4.60 -10.97 9.47
C ALA A 225 5.86 -10.24 9.95
N PHE A 226 6.02 -8.96 9.57
CA PHE A 226 7.24 -8.20 9.81
C PHE A 226 7.13 -7.14 10.91
N SER A 227 5.92 -6.87 11.41
CA SER A 227 5.75 -5.97 12.56
C SER A 227 6.24 -6.63 13.87
N PRO A 228 6.76 -5.84 14.83
CA PRO A 228 7.12 -6.33 16.14
C PRO A 228 5.92 -7.00 16.82
N LYS A 229 6.10 -8.21 17.32
CA LYS A 229 5.06 -8.91 18.09
C LYS A 229 4.94 -8.28 19.47
N LYS A 230 3.71 -8.04 19.92
CA LYS A 230 3.47 -7.62 21.30
C LYS A 230 4.06 -8.68 22.25
N PRO A 231 4.87 -8.29 23.25
CA PRO A 231 5.23 -9.22 24.31
C PRO A 231 3.95 -9.73 24.94
N LYS A 232 3.86 -11.05 25.21
CA LYS A 232 2.73 -11.61 25.95
C LYS A 232 2.66 -10.88 27.29
N LEU A 233 1.64 -10.04 27.47
CA LEU A 233 1.33 -9.52 28.80
C LEU A 233 1.06 -10.75 29.67
N ARG A 234 1.99 -11.05 30.60
CA ARG A 234 1.69 -12.01 31.65
C ARG A 234 0.44 -11.50 32.33
N LYS A 235 -0.60 -12.32 32.44
CA LYS A 235 -1.71 -12.06 33.36
C LYS A 235 -1.10 -11.98 34.77
N VAL A 236 -0.69 -10.80 35.18
CA VAL A 236 -0.47 -10.49 36.59
C VAL A 236 -1.86 -10.33 37.17
N GLY A 237 -2.15 -11.09 38.22
CA GLY A 237 -3.44 -11.11 38.89
C GLY A 237 -3.83 -9.74 39.41
N ASP A 238 -5.10 -9.63 39.72
CA ASP A 238 -5.77 -8.47 40.31
C ASP A 238 -4.92 -7.82 41.41
N GLU A 239 -4.36 -6.64 41.13
CA GLU A 239 -4.05 -5.66 42.16
C GLU A 239 -4.62 -4.31 41.73
N GLU A 240 -5.59 -3.85 42.52
CA GLU A 240 -6.21 -2.53 42.46
C GLU A 240 -5.13 -1.45 42.65
N GLY A 241 -4.61 -0.92 41.55
CA GLY A 241 -3.66 0.18 41.53
C GLY A 241 -4.20 1.34 40.70
N THR A 242 -4.61 2.40 41.39
CA THR A 242 -5.10 3.69 40.90
C THR A 242 -4.32 4.20 39.69
N SER A 243 -4.82 3.89 38.49
CA SER A 243 -4.34 4.50 37.26
C SER A 243 -5.13 5.80 37.04
N PRO A 244 -4.51 6.91 36.61
CA PRO A 244 -5.27 8.08 36.19
C PRO A 244 -6.22 7.63 35.05
N PRO A 245 -7.37 8.28 34.85
CA PRO A 245 -8.27 7.90 33.76
C PRO A 245 -7.45 7.97 32.48
N SER A 246 -7.20 6.82 31.87
CA SER A 246 -6.56 6.74 30.58
C SER A 246 -7.40 7.62 29.65
N LEU A 247 -6.77 8.59 29.00
CA LEU A 247 -7.35 9.28 27.84
C LEU A 247 -8.13 8.25 27.00
N ASP A 248 -9.30 8.61 26.45
CA ASP A 248 -10.20 7.78 25.62
C ASP A 248 -9.47 7.15 24.41
N ILE A 249 -8.55 6.23 24.66
CA ILE A 249 -7.73 5.53 23.69
C ILE A 249 -8.55 4.31 23.31
N CYS A 250 -9.12 4.33 22.10
CA CYS A 250 -9.76 3.15 21.57
C CYS A 250 -8.71 2.05 21.34
N ASP A 251 -8.84 0.92 22.03
CA ASP A 251 -7.88 -0.18 21.93
C ASP A 251 -8.07 -1.05 20.67
N ILE A 252 -9.12 -0.81 19.89
CA ILE A 252 -9.50 -1.66 18.76
C ILE A 252 -9.85 -0.78 17.55
N ILE A 253 -9.32 -1.15 16.38
CA ILE A 253 -9.78 -0.62 15.10
C ILE A 253 -10.27 -1.76 14.21
N LEU A 254 -11.39 -1.56 13.52
CA LEU A 254 -11.87 -2.47 12.48
C LEU A 254 -11.33 -2.00 11.13
N ILE A 255 -10.18 -2.55 10.72
CA ILE A 255 -9.39 -1.97 9.63
C ILE A 255 -10.07 -2.07 8.26
N ASP A 256 -11.02 -2.99 8.09
CA ASP A 256 -11.78 -3.22 6.86
C ASP A 256 -13.21 -2.66 6.90
N ARG A 257 -13.43 -1.61 7.70
CA ARG A 257 -14.69 -0.88 7.84
C ARG A 257 -14.48 0.63 7.75
N PRO A 258 -15.48 1.39 7.29
CA PRO A 258 -15.47 2.85 7.41
C PRO A 258 -15.20 3.23 8.87
N THR A 259 -14.19 4.06 9.06
CA THR A 259 -13.69 4.49 10.37
C THR A 259 -13.48 5.99 10.31
N ASP A 260 -13.78 6.70 11.39
CA ASP A 260 -13.54 8.14 11.50
C ASP A 260 -12.03 8.49 11.46
N ASP A 261 -11.73 9.71 11.05
CA ASP A 261 -10.36 10.17 10.84
C ASP A 261 -9.57 10.20 12.16
N GLU A 262 -10.22 10.45 13.30
CA GLU A 262 -9.58 10.46 14.61
C GLU A 262 -9.07 9.06 14.98
N LEU A 263 -9.89 8.02 14.84
CA LEU A 263 -9.49 6.63 15.09
C LEU A 263 -8.44 6.14 14.08
N VAL A 264 -8.53 6.55 12.81
CA VAL A 264 -7.49 6.30 11.81
C VAL A 264 -6.16 6.94 12.23
N GLN A 265 -6.17 8.22 12.62
CA GLN A 265 -4.97 8.93 13.06
C GLN A 265 -4.38 8.30 14.32
N GLN A 266 -5.24 7.88 15.26
CA GLN A 266 -4.83 7.15 16.46
C GLN A 266 -4.14 5.83 16.08
N PHE A 267 -4.71 5.04 15.18
CA PHE A 267 -4.08 3.81 14.70
C PHE A 267 -2.75 4.07 13.99
N VAL A 268 -2.68 5.08 13.13
CA VAL A 268 -1.43 5.44 12.46
C VAL A 268 -0.35 5.79 13.48
N ARG A 269 -0.66 6.56 14.53
CA ARG A 269 0.32 7.00 15.54
C ARG A 269 0.65 5.91 16.57
N GLN A 270 -0.35 5.21 17.08
CA GLN A 270 -0.28 4.35 18.26
C GLN A 270 -0.71 2.89 17.98
N GLY A 271 -0.77 2.47 16.71
CA GLY A 271 -1.26 1.14 16.34
C GLY A 271 -0.48 -0.04 16.92
N HIS A 272 0.74 0.18 17.41
CA HIS A 272 1.49 -0.82 18.18
C HIS A 272 0.84 -1.17 19.52
N ALA A 273 0.03 -0.27 20.10
CA ALA A 273 -0.73 -0.51 21.32
C ALA A 273 -2.15 -1.04 21.03
N MET A 274 -2.70 -0.75 19.85
CA MET A 274 -4.07 -1.13 19.45
C MET A 274 -4.16 -2.56 18.88
N ARG A 275 -5.36 -3.12 18.85
CA ARG A 275 -5.70 -4.36 18.12
C ARG A 275 -6.35 -3.98 16.79
N ALA A 276 -5.69 -4.31 15.69
CA ALA A 276 -6.26 -4.11 14.36
C ALA A 276 -7.03 -5.38 13.96
N ASN A 277 -8.34 -5.33 14.03
CA ASN A 277 -9.21 -6.44 13.68
C ASN A 277 -9.71 -6.31 12.24
N MET A 278 -9.79 -7.44 11.53
CA MET A 278 -10.36 -7.52 10.18
C MET A 278 -11.43 -8.61 10.11
N THR A 279 -12.52 -8.36 9.38
CA THR A 279 -13.59 -9.34 9.16
C THR A 279 -13.03 -10.63 8.53
N GLY A 280 -13.33 -11.78 9.14
CA GLY A 280 -12.82 -13.09 8.69
C GLY A 280 -11.41 -13.45 9.18
N VAL A 281 -10.65 -12.49 9.70
CA VAL A 281 -9.27 -12.67 10.19
C VAL A 281 -9.21 -12.63 11.72
N GLY A 282 -9.83 -11.60 12.33
CA GLY A 282 -9.60 -11.20 13.73
C GLY A 282 -8.39 -10.28 13.83
N ASP A 283 -7.63 -10.39 14.93
CA ASP A 283 -6.43 -9.57 15.15
C ASP A 283 -5.35 -9.85 14.09
N LEU A 284 -5.08 -8.83 13.27
CA LEU A 284 -4.11 -8.84 12.20
C LEU A 284 -2.70 -9.13 12.72
N PHE A 285 -2.35 -8.67 13.91
CA PHE A 285 -1.02 -8.87 14.50
C PHE A 285 -0.96 -10.10 15.42
N GLY A 286 -2.06 -10.86 15.50
CA GLY A 286 -2.13 -12.11 16.25
C GLY A 286 -1.34 -13.24 15.58
N PRO A 287 -1.10 -14.38 16.28
CA PRO A 287 -0.26 -15.48 15.79
C PRO A 287 -0.70 -16.12 14.46
N LYS A 288 -1.96 -15.93 14.06
CA LYS A 288 -2.53 -16.47 12.81
C LYS A 288 -2.90 -15.37 11.82
N GLY A 289 -2.64 -14.09 12.12
CA GLY A 289 -3.08 -12.95 11.32
C GLY A 289 -2.55 -12.99 9.89
N ALA A 290 -1.22 -13.07 9.73
CA ALA A 290 -0.55 -13.15 8.43
C ALA A 290 -1.10 -14.28 7.54
N ARG A 291 -1.36 -15.46 8.11
CA ARG A 291 -1.93 -16.58 7.36
C ARG A 291 -3.40 -16.33 7.00
N LYS A 292 -4.20 -15.91 7.98
CA LYS A 292 -5.65 -15.75 7.81
C LYS A 292 -6.01 -14.66 6.81
N VAL A 293 -5.21 -13.60 6.70
CA VAL A 293 -5.48 -12.55 5.71
C VAL A 293 -5.27 -13.02 4.27
N LEU A 294 -4.34 -13.94 4.03
CA LEU A 294 -4.19 -14.60 2.71
C LEU A 294 -5.42 -15.46 2.39
N ALA A 295 -5.96 -16.17 3.39
CA ALA A 295 -7.20 -16.96 3.22
C ALA A 295 -8.41 -16.05 2.96
N GLU A 296 -8.51 -14.91 3.65
CA GLU A 296 -9.59 -13.95 3.42
C GLU A 296 -9.50 -13.28 2.05
N GLY A 297 -8.28 -12.94 1.59
CA GLY A 297 -8.04 -12.48 0.22
C GLY A 297 -8.47 -13.51 -0.83
N GLN A 298 -8.18 -14.80 -0.62
CA GLN A 298 -8.66 -15.88 -1.51
C GLN A 298 -10.19 -15.92 -1.60
N LYS A 299 -10.90 -15.82 -0.47
CA LYS A 299 -12.38 -15.82 -0.48
C LYS A 299 -12.93 -14.65 -1.28
N LEU A 300 -12.36 -13.46 -1.12
CA LEU A 300 -12.80 -12.27 -1.85
C LEU A 300 -12.47 -12.39 -3.35
N LEU A 301 -11.31 -12.94 -3.72
CA LEU A 301 -10.99 -13.21 -5.12
C LEU A 301 -11.98 -14.19 -5.77
N LEU A 302 -12.47 -15.18 -5.03
CA LEU A 302 -13.46 -16.14 -5.55
C LEU A 302 -14.81 -15.48 -5.90
N THR A 303 -15.11 -14.28 -5.39
CA THR A 303 -16.31 -13.53 -5.78
C THR A 303 -16.11 -12.77 -7.11
N LEU A 304 -14.87 -12.63 -7.60
CA LEU A 304 -14.52 -11.89 -8.81
C LEU A 304 -14.41 -12.82 -10.02
N SER A 305 -15.48 -12.91 -10.81
CA SER A 305 -15.64 -13.96 -11.83
C SER A 305 -15.31 -13.54 -13.28
N SER A 306 -15.28 -12.24 -13.58
CA SER A 306 -15.17 -11.75 -14.97
C SER A 306 -13.78 -11.87 -15.58
N TRP A 307 -12.71 -11.85 -14.77
CA TRP A 307 -11.32 -11.82 -15.24
C TRP A 307 -10.51 -13.02 -14.74
N ARG A 308 -11.01 -14.22 -15.04
CA ARG A 308 -10.51 -15.50 -14.50
C ARG A 308 -8.99 -15.67 -14.61
N GLY A 309 -8.36 -15.27 -15.71
CA GLY A 309 -6.90 -15.41 -15.84
C GLY A 309 -6.11 -14.67 -14.74
N ILE A 310 -6.51 -13.43 -14.43
CA ILE A 310 -5.90 -12.59 -13.39
C ILE A 310 -6.30 -13.12 -12.01
N THR A 311 -7.59 -13.44 -11.81
CA THR A 311 -8.10 -14.00 -10.55
C THR A 311 -7.40 -15.31 -10.19
N ASP A 312 -7.28 -16.25 -11.14
CA ASP A 312 -6.65 -17.55 -10.94
C ASP A 312 -5.15 -17.43 -10.66
N TYR A 313 -4.47 -16.46 -11.28
CA TYR A 313 -3.08 -16.16 -10.97
C TYR A 313 -2.93 -15.76 -9.50
N TRP A 314 -3.71 -14.78 -9.04
CA TRP A 314 -3.62 -14.30 -7.66
C TRP A 314 -4.13 -15.33 -6.64
N LEU A 315 -5.17 -16.10 -6.96
CA LEU A 315 -5.61 -17.21 -6.12
C LEU A 315 -4.49 -18.22 -5.90
N ARG A 316 -3.75 -18.58 -6.95
CA ARG A 316 -2.57 -19.46 -6.82
C ARG A 316 -1.48 -18.83 -5.96
N VAL A 317 -1.18 -17.55 -6.11
CA VAL A 317 -0.19 -16.86 -5.28
C VAL A 317 -0.60 -16.91 -3.80
N LEU A 318 -1.80 -16.43 -3.47
CA LEU A 318 -2.26 -16.34 -2.07
C LEU A 318 -2.41 -17.73 -1.43
N ASN A 319 -2.93 -18.72 -2.16
CA ASN A 319 -3.08 -20.08 -1.65
C ASN A 319 -1.75 -20.73 -1.29
N ARG A 320 -0.74 -20.60 -2.17
CA ARG A 320 0.58 -21.19 -1.93
C ARG A 320 1.31 -20.46 -0.83
N LEU A 321 1.25 -19.12 -0.82
CA LEU A 321 1.85 -18.32 0.24
C LEU A 321 1.22 -18.62 1.60
N GLU A 322 -0.09 -18.92 1.65
CA GLU A 322 -0.76 -19.33 2.89
C GLU A 322 -0.15 -20.61 3.46
N LYS A 323 0.07 -21.63 2.61
CA LYS A 323 0.68 -22.90 3.00
C LYS A 323 2.11 -22.71 3.48
N VAL A 324 2.92 -21.92 2.77
CA VAL A 324 4.30 -21.63 3.17
C VAL A 324 4.35 -20.85 4.48
N THR A 325 3.46 -19.86 4.65
CA THR A 325 3.35 -19.09 5.90
C THR A 325 2.95 -19.98 7.08
N ALA A 326 2.09 -20.98 6.85
CA ALA A 326 1.71 -21.97 7.86
C ALA A 326 2.91 -22.86 8.26
N ALA A 327 3.68 -23.33 7.28
CA ALA A 327 4.82 -24.21 7.50
C ALA A 327 6.00 -23.51 8.18
N ALA A 328 6.30 -22.26 7.79
CA ALA A 328 7.43 -21.49 8.30
C ALA A 328 7.22 -20.96 9.74
N GLY A 329 6.01 -21.02 10.28
CA GLY A 329 5.72 -20.47 11.60
C GLY A 329 6.05 -18.97 11.72
N LEU A 330 5.97 -18.20 10.62
CA LEU A 330 6.24 -16.76 10.60
C LEU A 330 5.30 -15.99 11.56
N GLY A 331 4.16 -16.59 11.96
CA GLY A 331 3.29 -16.12 13.04
C GLY A 331 3.79 -16.37 14.48
N SER A 332 4.87 -17.12 14.68
CA SER A 332 5.23 -17.75 15.97
C SER A 332 6.59 -17.36 16.57
N GLN A 333 7.54 -16.83 15.79
CA GLN A 333 8.89 -16.48 16.30
C GLN A 333 9.03 -14.94 16.49
N PRO A 334 9.57 -14.44 17.61
CA PRO A 334 9.92 -13.03 17.78
C PRO A 334 11.14 -12.69 16.90
N ALA A 335 11.13 -11.52 16.28
CA ALA A 335 12.31 -10.98 15.62
C ALA A 335 13.35 -10.64 16.70
N GLU A 336 14.37 -11.47 16.87
CA GLU A 336 15.56 -11.09 17.64
C GLU A 336 16.26 -9.95 16.92
N VAL A 337 16.17 -8.76 17.50
CA VAL A 337 16.94 -7.60 17.09
C VAL A 337 18.34 -7.78 17.69
N ALA A 338 19.29 -8.25 16.87
CA ALA A 338 20.70 -8.13 17.20
C ALA A 338 21.11 -6.65 17.07
N ILE A 339 21.03 -5.92 18.19
CA ILE A 339 21.72 -4.63 18.33
C ILE A 339 23.18 -4.95 18.61
N ALA A 340 24.01 -4.97 17.57
CA ALA A 340 25.45 -4.86 17.76
C ALA A 340 25.76 -3.42 18.13
N ALA A 341 26.12 -3.21 19.39
CA ALA A 341 26.70 -1.97 19.87
C ALA A 341 28.02 -1.72 19.12
N VAL A 342 28.16 -0.52 18.57
CA VAL A 342 29.43 0.01 18.10
C VAL A 342 29.95 0.90 19.23
N GLU A 343 31.01 0.45 19.88
CA GLU A 343 31.93 1.31 20.65
C GLU A 343 32.72 2.23 19.71
#